data_AF-A0A7V9RVC0-F1
#
_entry.id   AF-A0A7V9RVC0-F1
#
_cell.length_a   1.000
_cell.length_b   1.000
_cell.length_c   1.000
_cell.angle_alpha   90.00
_cell.angle_beta   90.00
_cell.angle_gamma   90.00
#
_symmetry.space_group_name_H-M   'P 1'
#
loop_
_entity.id
_entity.type
_entity.pdbx_description
1 polymer ?
#
loop_
_entity_poly.entity_id
_entity_poly.type
_entity_poly.pdbx_seq_one_letter_code
_entity_poly.pdbx_strand_id
1 'polypeptide(L)' 'MSEMEPETREFLSRIATSLSMGLLWLLINSTIGIGFNFAFFENKPGMGNYIFYVWFLISLTCLIFYYRRKWKL' A
#
# COMPACT_ATOMS: atom_id res chain seq x y z
N MET A 1 -14.76 8.32 -31.48
CA MET A 1 -14.27 7.75 -30.22
C MET A 1 -15.32 8.09 -29.18
N SER A 2 -16.00 7.11 -28.60
CA SER A 2 -17.07 7.35 -27.62
C SER A 2 -16.49 8.20 -26.48
N GLU A 3 -16.96 9.45 -26.36
CA GLU A 3 -16.60 10.31 -25.25
C GLU A 3 -17.20 9.68 -23.99
N MET A 4 -16.31 9.14 -23.15
CA MET A 4 -16.69 8.54 -21.88
C MET A 4 -17.21 9.66 -20.98
N GLU A 5 -18.38 9.47 -20.36
CA GLU A 5 -18.95 10.49 -19.48
C GLU A 5 -17.93 10.91 -18.41
N PRO A 6 -17.82 12.22 -18.12
CA PRO A 6 -16.80 12.75 -17.22
C PRO A 6 -16.87 12.10 -15.83
N GLU A 7 -18.06 11.76 -15.36
CA GLU A 7 -18.27 11.04 -14.09
C GLU A 7 -17.67 9.62 -14.11
N THR A 8 -17.92 8.87 -15.20
CA THR A 8 -17.36 7.52 -15.38
C THR A 8 -15.83 7.58 -15.41
N ARG A 9 -15.27 8.58 -16.11
CA ARG A 9 -13.83 8.79 -16.17
C ARG A 9 -13.24 9.08 -14.79
N GLU A 10 -13.87 9.94 -14.01
CA GLU A 10 -13.40 10.28 -12.66
C GLU A 10 -13.44 9.07 -11.73
N PHE A 11 -14.52 8.29 -11.77
CA PHE A 11 -14.68 7.08 -10.99
C PHE A 11 -13.60 6.04 -11.31
N LEU A 12 -13.40 5.72 -12.60
CA LEU A 12 -12.37 4.79 -13.03
C LEU A 12 -10.96 5.27 -12.67
N SER A 13 -10.68 6.58 -12.82
CA SER A 13 -9.41 7.18 -12.41
C SER A 13 -9.16 7.04 -10.90
N ARG A 14 -10.21 7.23 -10.08
CA ARG A 14 -10.13 7.04 -8.63
C ARG A 14 -9.82 5.58 -8.28
N ILE A 15 -10.46 4.61 -8.96
CA ILE A 15 -10.16 3.17 -8.79
C ILE A 15 -8.73 2.88 -9.19
N ALA A 16 -8.33 3.26 -10.40
CA ALA A 16 -6.99 3.01 -10.94
C ALA A 16 -5.92 3.57 -9.99
N THR A 17 -6.08 4.81 -9.54
CA THR A 17 -5.14 5.41 -8.59
C THR A 17 -5.15 4.70 -7.23
N SER A 18 -6.30 4.19 -6.78
CA SER A 18 -6.36 3.42 -5.52
C SER A 18 -5.61 2.10 -5.66
N LEU A 19 -5.83 1.37 -6.74
CA LEU A 19 -5.11 0.13 -7.07
C LEU A 19 -3.60 0.38 -7.19
N SER A 20 -3.19 1.39 -7.97
CA SER A 20 -1.78 1.76 -8.13
C SER A 20 -1.10 2.07 -6.81
N MET A 21 -1.79 2.79 -5.91
CA MET A 21 -1.23 3.09 -4.58
C MET A 21 -1.06 1.83 -3.72
N GLY A 22 -1.98 0.87 -3.84
CA GLY A 22 -1.93 -0.39 -3.10
C GLY A 22 -0.82 -1.29 -3.63
N LEU A 23 -0.67 -1.35 -4.95
CA LEU A 23 0.43 -2.05 -5.61
C LEU A 23 1.78 -1.43 -5.26
N LEU A 24 1.89 -0.09 -5.24
CA LEU A 24 3.10 0.61 -4.82
C LEU A 24 3.45 0.30 -3.36
N TRP A 25 2.45 0.32 -2.47
CA TRP A 25 2.64 -0.03 -1.07
C TRP A 25 3.11 -1.49 -0.93
N LEU A 26 2.54 -2.43 -1.68
CA LEU A 26 2.98 -3.82 -1.71
C LEU A 26 4.43 -3.94 -2.19
N LEU A 27 4.78 -3.29 -3.30
CA LEU A 27 6.15 -3.30 -3.86
C LEU A 27 7.19 -2.81 -2.86
N ILE A 28 6.89 -1.70 -2.17
CA ILE A 28 7.81 -1.14 -1.17
C ILE A 28 7.97 -2.11 -0.01
N ASN A 29 6.88 -2.62 0.56
CA ASN A 29 6.94 -3.52 1.70
C ASN A 29 7.51 -4.90 1.35
N SER A 30 7.27 -5.42 0.15
CA SER A 30 7.88 -6.66 -0.31
C SER A 30 9.37 -6.48 -0.57
N THR A 31 9.79 -5.34 -1.15
CA THR A 31 11.22 -5.06 -1.37
C THR A 31 11.95 -4.91 -0.05
N ILE A 32 11.37 -4.19 0.92
CA ILE A 32 11.98 -4.00 2.24
C ILE A 32 11.94 -5.30 3.05
N GLY A 33 10.79 -5.97 3.12
CA GLY A 33 10.61 -7.18 3.93
C GLY A 33 11.33 -8.40 3.36
N ILE A 34 11.12 -8.69 2.07
CA ILE A 34 11.70 -9.87 1.41
C ILE A 34 13.12 -9.56 0.93
N GLY A 35 13.31 -8.44 0.23
CA GLY A 35 14.61 -8.11 -0.39
C GLY A 35 15.74 -7.87 0.62
N PHE A 36 15.43 -7.32 1.80
CA PHE A 36 16.41 -7.17 2.89
C PHE A 36 16.26 -8.22 4.00
N ASN A 37 15.45 -9.25 3.78
CA ASN A 37 15.15 -10.31 4.74
C ASN A 37 14.56 -9.85 6.10
N PHE A 38 14.07 -8.61 6.23
CA PHE A 38 13.41 -8.13 7.45
C PHE A 38 12.05 -8.78 7.75
N ALA A 39 11.49 -9.52 6.78
CA ALA A 39 10.30 -10.33 6.95
C ALA A 39 10.63 -11.77 7.43
N PHE A 40 11.89 -12.18 7.39
CA PHE A 40 12.31 -13.54 7.76
C PHE A 40 13.04 -13.53 9.10
N PHE A 41 12.64 -14.42 9.99
CA PHE A 41 13.30 -14.59 11.28
C PHE A 41 14.39 -15.66 11.17
N GLU A 42 15.64 -15.24 10.95
CA GLU A 42 16.78 -16.15 11.03
C GLU A 42 17.10 -16.48 12.50
N ASN A 43 16.56 -17.59 13.01
CA ASN A 43 16.69 -18.15 14.37
C ASN A 43 16.13 -17.30 15.53
N LYS A 44 16.30 -15.98 15.53
CA LYS A 44 15.73 -15.05 16.52
C LYS A 44 15.29 -13.74 15.86
N PRO A 45 14.17 -13.15 16.31
CA PRO A 45 13.78 -11.83 15.82
C PRO A 45 14.82 -10.78 16.23
N GLY A 46 15.60 -10.32 15.25
CA GLY A 46 16.48 -9.17 15.37
C GLY A 46 15.72 -7.84 15.35
N MET A 47 16.38 -6.77 15.79
CA MET A 47 15.81 -5.41 15.90
C MET A 47 15.22 -4.90 14.57
N GLY A 48 15.83 -5.23 13.43
CA GLY A 48 15.34 -4.84 12.11
C GLY A 48 13.95 -5.39 11.78
N ASN A 49 13.62 -6.61 12.24
CA ASN A 49 12.30 -7.20 12.04
C ASN A 49 11.24 -6.43 12.81
N TYR A 50 11.49 -6.11 14.08
CA TYR A 50 10.54 -5.34 14.91
C TYR A 50 10.23 -3.98 14.29
N ILE A 51 11.27 -3.26 13.83
CA ILE A 51 11.10 -1.96 13.16
C ILE A 51 10.28 -2.14 11.88
N PHE A 52 10.57 -3.17 11.08
CA PHE A 52 9.82 -3.47 9.86
C PHE A 52 8.34 -3.73 10.13
N TYR A 53 8.00 -4.56 11.13
CA TYR A 53 6.60 -4.87 11.46
C TYR A 53 5.86 -3.65 12.02
N VAL A 54 6.51 -2.81 12.83
CA VAL A 54 5.92 -1.54 13.30
C VAL A 54 5.66 -0.60 12.12
N TRP A 55 6.63 -0.44 11.23
CA TRP A 55 6.48 0.34 10.00
C TRP A 55 5.37 -0.21 9.10
N PHE A 56 5.29 -1.54 8.96
CA PHE A 56 4.27 -2.22 8.16
C PHE A 56 2.86 -1.92 8.68
N LEU A 57 2.64 -2.02 9.99
CA LEU A 57 1.34 -1.72 10.61
C LEU A 57 0.97 -0.24 10.49
N ILE A 58 1.91 0.67 10.74
CA ILE A 58 1.69 2.11 10.61
C ILE A 58 1.37 2.47 9.16
N SER A 59 2.17 1.97 8.21
CA SER A 59 1.97 2.26 6.78
C SER A 59 0.67 1.67 6.25
N LEU A 60 0.25 0.48 6.70
CA LEU A 60 -1.04 -0.11 6.37
C LEU A 60 -2.19 0.75 6.89
N THR A 61 -2.10 1.22 8.15
CA THR A 61 -3.11 2.10 8.75
C THR A 61 -3.21 3.42 7.97
N CYS A 62 -2.07 4.01 7.59
CA CYS A 62 -2.02 5.19 6.74
C CYS A 62 -2.63 4.95 5.35
N LEU A 63 -2.39 3.78 4.73
CA LEU A 63 -2.96 3.42 3.43
C LEU A 63 -4.50 3.31 3.51
N ILE A 64 -5.00 2.63 4.55
CA ILE A 64 -6.44 2.52 4.81
C ILE A 64 -7.04 3.91 5.02
N PHE A 65 -6.42 4.76 5.83
CA PHE A 65 -6.89 6.12 6.07
C PHE A 65 -6.88 6.98 4.79
N TYR A 66 -5.83 6.85 3.97
CA TYR A 66 -5.75 7.50 2.67
C TYR A 66 -6.93 7.09 1.76
N TYR A 67 -7.25 5.80 1.70
CA TYR A 67 -8.41 5.34 0.93
C TYR A 67 -9.73 5.83 1.53
N ARG A 68 -9.92 5.75 2.85
CA ARG A 68 -11.13 6.28 3.49
C ARG A 68 -11.35 7.75 3.16
N ARG A 69 -10.30 8.58 3.26
CA ARG A 69 -10.38 10.01 2.91
C ARG A 69 -10.68 10.22 1.42
N LYS A 70 -10.08 9.43 0.53
CA LYS A 70 -10.26 9.55 -0.91
C LYS A 70 -11.66 9.14 -1.36
N TRP A 71 -12.22 8.12 -0.74
CA TRP A 71 -13.55 7.60 -1.01
C TRP A 71 -14.64 8.27 -0.15
N LYS A 72 -14.26 9.15 0.79
CA LYS A 72 -15.15 9.80 1.77
C LYS A 72 -16.01 8.78 2.54
N LEU A 73 -15.37 7.68 2.97
CA LEU A 73 -15.95 6.55 3.72
C LEU A 73 -15.95 6.77 5.23
#